data_AF-A0A524N5G7-F1
#
_entry.id   AF-A0A524N5G7-F1
#
_cell.length_a   1.000
_cell.length_b   1.000
_cell.length_c   1.000
_cell.angle_alpha   90.00
_cell.angle_beta   90.00
_cell.angle_gamma   90.00
#
_symmetry.space_group_name_H-M   'P 1'
#
loop_
_entity.id
_entity.type
_entity.pdbx_description
1 polymer ?
#
loop_
_entity_poly.entity_id
_entity_poly.type
_entity_poly.pdbx_seq_one_letter_code
_entity_poly.pdbx_strand_id
1 'polypeptide(L)'
;MSLNIPEHLKKYCSLSEDTTIIDRFKCPVSGCSFNTRLGPGAVRMHILIKADPLTPSRYNSEHEAYWREHESELSTENIRILADIPYRTVSYRKK
;
A
#
# COMPACT_ATOMS: atom_id res chain seq x y z
N MET A 1 -19.99 -10.37 -2.84
CA MET A 1 -19.78 -9.23 -3.76
C MET A 1 -18.29 -9.04 -3.89
N SER A 2 -17.75 -9.15 -5.09
CA SER A 2 -16.31 -8.97 -5.32
C SER A 2 -15.97 -7.48 -5.23
N LEU A 3 -14.88 -7.13 -4.55
CA LEU A 3 -14.41 -5.74 -4.48
C LEU A 3 -14.01 -5.24 -5.88
N ASN A 4 -14.47 -4.04 -6.24
CA ASN A 4 -14.13 -3.42 -7.51
C ASN A 4 -12.82 -2.63 -7.37
N ILE A 5 -11.70 -3.36 -7.29
CA ILE A 5 -10.35 -2.79 -7.21
C ILE A 5 -9.76 -2.71 -8.63
N PRO A 6 -9.28 -1.53 -9.08
CA PRO A 6 -8.57 -1.40 -10.34
C PRO A 6 -7.40 -2.39 -10.43
N GLU A 7 -7.23 -3.05 -11.57
CA GLU A 7 -6.31 -4.19 -11.70
C GLU A 7 -4.87 -3.85 -11.33
N HIS A 8 -4.37 -2.72 -11.81
CA HIS A 8 -3.03 -2.22 -11.49
C HIS A 8 -2.82 -1.91 -10.00
N LEU A 9 -3.90 -1.68 -9.23
CA LEU A 9 -3.83 -1.39 -7.79
C LEU A 9 -3.98 -2.63 -6.90
N LYS A 10 -4.41 -3.78 -7.44
CA LYS A 10 -4.60 -5.02 -6.66
C LYS A 10 -3.31 -5.47 -5.97
N LYS A 11 -2.13 -5.19 -6.54
CA LYS A 11 -0.82 -5.54 -5.97
C LYS A 11 -0.54 -4.89 -4.61
N TYR A 12 -1.19 -3.77 -4.31
CA TYR A 12 -1.08 -3.07 -3.02
C TYR A 12 -2.02 -3.64 -1.94
N CYS A 13 -2.89 -4.60 -2.29
CA CYS A 13 -3.94 -5.10 -1.43
C CYS A 13 -3.72 -6.58 -1.07
N SER A 14 -4.05 -6.92 0.17
CA SER A 14 -4.28 -8.29 0.64
C SER A 14 -5.73 -8.40 1.05
N LEU A 15 -6.48 -9.28 0.37
CA LEU A 15 -7.91 -9.45 0.60
C LEU A 15 -8.19 -10.38 1.78
N SER A 16 -9.38 -10.26 2.37
CA SER A 16 -9.90 -11.27 3.30
C SER A 16 -10.21 -12.59 2.60
N GLU A 17 -10.36 -13.67 3.38
CA GLU A 17 -10.67 -15.02 2.85
C GLU A 17 -11.95 -15.06 2.01
N ASP A 18 -12.96 -14.29 2.43
CA ASP A 18 -14.25 -14.15 1.73
C ASP A 18 -14.22 -13.09 0.61
N THR A 19 -13.08 -12.40 0.42
CA THR A 19 -12.85 -11.37 -0.60
C THR A 19 -13.80 -10.17 -0.56
N THR A 20 -14.47 -9.94 0.59
CA THR A 20 -15.43 -8.85 0.76
C THR A 20 -14.79 -7.54 1.20
N ILE A 21 -13.61 -7.57 1.81
CA ILE A 21 -12.86 -6.40 2.28
C ILE A 21 -11.36 -6.56 2.00
N ILE A 22 -10.63 -5.44 1.99
CA ILE A 22 -9.16 -5.44 2.05
C ILE A 22 -8.76 -5.69 3.51
N ASP A 23 -8.08 -6.81 3.80
CA ASP A 23 -7.59 -7.08 5.17
C ASP A 23 -6.37 -6.21 5.51
N ARG A 24 -5.46 -6.03 4.56
CA ARG A 24 -4.23 -5.24 4.70
C ARG A 24 -3.82 -4.60 3.38
N PHE A 25 -3.13 -3.48 3.48
CA PHE A 25 -2.36 -2.91 2.38
C PHE A 25 -0.90 -3.37 2.50
N LYS A 26 -0.25 -3.71 1.40
CA LYS A 26 1.12 -4.25 1.37
C LYS A 26 2.01 -3.52 0.37
N CYS A 27 3.32 -3.53 0.64
CA CYS A 27 4.31 -3.11 -0.35
C CYS A 27 4.43 -4.20 -1.44
N PRO A 28 4.41 -3.84 -2.73
CA PRO A 28 4.56 -4.78 -3.84
C PRO A 28 6.03 -5.04 -4.23
N VAL A 29 6.99 -4.28 -3.67
CA VAL A 29 8.42 -4.46 -3.97
C VAL A 29 8.87 -5.84 -3.47
N SER A 30 9.55 -6.59 -4.33
CA SER A 30 10.05 -7.93 -4.01
C SER A 30 10.93 -7.91 -2.75
N GLY A 31 10.82 -8.95 -1.92
CA GLY A 31 11.56 -9.03 -0.66
C GLY A 31 11.11 -8.08 0.45
N CYS A 32 10.16 -7.17 0.20
CA CYS A 32 9.63 -6.28 1.22
C CYS A 32 8.43 -6.90 1.97
N SER A 33 8.56 -7.09 3.29
CA SER A 33 7.50 -7.66 4.13
C SER A 33 6.50 -6.64 4.68
N PHE A 34 6.62 -5.37 4.28
CA PHE A 34 5.77 -4.30 4.81
C PHE A 34 4.30 -4.51 4.47
N ASN A 35 3.46 -4.49 5.50
CA ASN A 35 2.01 -4.49 5.40
C ASN A 35 1.38 -3.69 6.54
N THR A 36 0.19 -3.14 6.32
CA THR A 36 -0.46 -2.21 7.24
C THR A 36 -1.98 -2.23 7.13
N ARG A 37 -2.65 -1.86 8.23
CA ARG A 37 -4.11 -1.61 8.31
C ARG A 37 -4.46 -0.13 8.43
N LEU A 38 -3.46 0.75 8.43
CA LEU A 38 -3.66 2.19 8.52
C LEU A 38 -4.27 2.81 7.25
N GLY A 39 -4.18 2.11 6.13
CA GLY A 39 -4.70 2.55 4.84
C GLY A 39 -3.63 2.59 3.73
N PRO A 40 -4.04 2.87 2.48
CA PRO A 40 -3.16 2.85 1.31
C PRO A 40 -2.10 3.97 1.35
N GLY A 41 -2.41 5.11 1.99
CA GLY A 41 -1.44 6.21 2.14
C GLY A 41 -0.19 5.82 2.93
N ALA A 42 -0.29 4.86 3.85
CA ALA A 42 0.85 4.33 4.58
C ALA A 42 1.79 3.49 3.69
N VAL A 43 1.26 2.80 2.67
CA VAL A 43 2.08 2.10 1.67
C VAL A 43 2.81 3.09 0.77
N ARG A 44 2.12 4.15 0.33
CA ARG A 44 2.76 5.23 -0.45
C ARG A 44 3.92 5.86 0.31
N MET A 45 3.69 6.24 1.56
CA MET A 45 4.74 6.84 2.40
C MET A 45 5.90 5.87 2.63
N HIS A 46 5.62 4.59 2.84
CA HIS A 46 6.64 3.56 2.98
C HIS A 46 7.55 3.47 1.76
N ILE A 47 6.98 3.44 0.55
CA ILE A 47 7.75 3.37 -0.70
C ILE A 47 8.57 4.64 -0.90
N LEU A 48 7.98 5.82 -0.69
CA LEU A 48 8.69 7.11 -0.82
C LEU A 48 9.90 7.21 0.10
N ILE A 49 9.74 6.86 1.39
CA ILE A 49 10.86 6.87 2.34
C ILE A 49 11.94 5.88 1.89
N LYS A 50 11.58 4.65 1.50
CA LYS A 50 12.58 3.66 1.08
C LYS A 50 13.22 3.97 -0.27
N ALA A 51 12.57 4.74 -1.13
CA ALA A 51 13.12 5.19 -2.41
C ALA A 51 14.07 6.39 -2.27
N ASP A 52 14.05 7.10 -1.13
CA ASP A 52 14.81 8.34 -0.94
C ASP A 52 16.25 8.07 -0.45
N PRO A 53 17.29 8.33 -1.28
CA PRO A 53 18.68 8.15 -0.88
C PRO A 53 19.12 9.10 0.25
N LEU A 54 18.38 10.18 0.52
CA LEU A 54 18.61 11.07 1.66
C LEU A 54 18.20 10.43 3.00
N THR A 55 17.56 9.25 2.98
CA THR A 55 17.22 8.47 4.17
C THR A 55 18.03 7.16 4.25
N PRO A 56 19.37 7.23 4.40
CA PRO A 56 20.27 6.09 4.17
C PRO A 56 20.00 4.87 5.07
N SER A 57 19.43 5.06 6.26
CA SER A 57 19.07 3.95 7.15
C SER A 57 17.86 3.12 6.68
N ARG A 58 17.08 3.64 5.73
CA ARG A 58 15.85 3.03 5.20
C ARG A 58 15.89 2.84 3.69
N TYR A 59 16.78 3.54 3.00
CA TYR A 59 16.95 3.48 1.56
C TYR A 59 17.14 2.05 1.06
N ASN A 60 16.51 1.76 -0.08
CA ASN A 60 16.63 0.51 -0.80
C ASN A 60 16.47 0.78 -2.30
N SER A 61 17.46 0.34 -3.09
CA SER A 61 17.51 0.57 -4.54
C SER A 61 16.35 -0.06 -5.31
N GLU A 62 15.77 -1.16 -4.81
CA GLU A 62 14.59 -1.78 -5.45
C GLU A 62 13.34 -0.92 -5.25
N HIS A 63 13.21 -0.25 -4.10
CA HIS A 63 12.11 0.71 -3.87
C HIS A 63 12.28 1.96 -4.72
N GLU A 64 13.51 2.43 -4.92
CA GLU A 64 13.79 3.54 -5.83
C GLU A 64 13.42 3.19 -7.28
N ALA A 65 13.92 2.05 -7.79
CA ALA A 65 13.59 1.58 -9.14
C ALA A 65 12.08 1.41 -9.32
N TYR A 66 11.43 0.78 -8.34
CA TYR A 66 9.98 0.60 -8.34
C TYR A 66 9.23 1.94 -8.39
N TRP A 67 9.62 2.90 -7.56
CA TRP A 67 9.00 4.22 -7.52
C TRP A 67 9.13 4.95 -8.86
N ARG A 68 10.32 4.93 -9.47
CA ARG A 68 10.55 5.56 -10.78
C ARG A 68 9.67 4.97 -11.88
N GLU A 69 9.40 3.67 -11.85
CA GLU A 69 8.56 2.99 -12.84
C GLU A 69 7.05 3.17 -12.59
N HIS A 70 6.64 3.32 -11.32
CA HIS A 70 5.23 3.26 -10.91
C HIS A 70 4.74 4.51 -10.16
N GLU A 71 5.44 5.64 -10.27
CA GLU A 71 5.13 6.90 -9.58
C GLU A 71 3.66 7.32 -9.78
N SER A 72 3.13 7.15 -10.98
CA SER A 72 1.75 7.51 -11.34
C SER A 72 0.69 6.62 -10.69
N GLU A 73 1.03 5.38 -10.31
CA GLU A 73 0.07 4.44 -9.75
C GLU A 73 -0.29 4.75 -8.29
N LEU A 74 0.63 5.34 -7.52
CA LEU A 74 0.36 5.80 -6.16
C LEU A 74 0.17 7.31 -6.11
N SER A 75 -0.50 7.84 -7.14
CA SER A 75 -1.03 9.19 -7.16
C SER A 75 -2.05 9.41 -6.03
N THR A 76 -2.23 10.66 -5.62
CA THR A 76 -3.23 11.01 -4.58
C THR A 76 -4.65 10.54 -4.95
N GLU A 77 -4.98 10.50 -6.24
CA GLU A 77 -6.27 10.00 -6.74
C GLU A 77 -6.41 8.49 -6.51
N ASN A 78 -5.43 7.69 -6.91
CA ASN A 78 -5.46 6.24 -6.70
C ASN A 78 -5.45 5.87 -5.21
N ILE A 79 -4.77 6.66 -4.38
CA ILE A 79 -4.84 6.49 -2.92
C ILE A 79 -6.26 6.74 -2.39
N ARG A 80 -6.98 7.74 -2.91
CA ARG A 80 -8.39 7.98 -2.54
C ARG A 80 -9.29 6.83 -2.98
N ILE A 81 -9.14 6.37 -4.22
CA ILE A 81 -9.89 5.20 -4.73
C ILE A 81 -9.69 4.00 -3.81
N LEU A 82 -8.45 3.67 -3.44
CA LEU A 82 -8.17 2.57 -2.52
C LEU A 82 -8.71 2.78 -1.11
N ALA A 83 -8.78 4.03 -0.64
CA ALA A 83 -9.29 4.36 0.68
C ALA A 83 -10.83 4.29 0.77
N ASP A 84 -11.53 4.46 -0.35
CA ASP A 84 -12.99 4.36 -0.42
C ASP A 84 -13.50 2.90 -0.47
N ILE A 85 -12.62 1.96 -0.81
CA ILE A 85 -12.94 0.53 -0.83
C ILE A 85 -12.98 0.00 0.61
N PRO A 86 -13.98 -0.83 1.00
CA PRO A 86 -14.05 -1.40 2.34
C PRO A 86 -12.74 -2.11 2.76
N TYR A 87 -12.14 -1.65 3.86
CA TYR A 87 -10.92 -2.25 4.42
C TYR A 87 -10.99 -2.39 5.94
N ARG A 88 -10.23 -3.36 6.47
CA ARG A 88 -10.14 -3.58 7.91
C ARG A 88 -9.31 -2.47 8.56
N THR A 89 -9.99 -1.58 9.29
CA THR A 89 -9.35 -0.50 10.04
C THR A 89 -8.64 -1.00 11.31
N VAL A 90 -7.72 -0.20 11.82
CA VAL A 90 -7.12 -0.45 13.14
C VAL A 90 -8.16 -0.16 14.21
N SER A 91 -8.60 -1.18 14.96
CA SER A 91 -9.42 -0.95 16.15
C SER A 91 -8.52 -0.56 17.31
N TYR A 92 -8.53 0.71 17.69
CA TYR A 92 -8.01 1.09 18.99
C TYR A 92 -9.01 0.61 20.04
N ARG A 93 -8.65 -0.44 20.80
CA ARG A 93 -9.31 -0.67 22.09
C ARG A 93 -8.98 0.56 22.95
N LYS A 94 -9.97 1.43 23.17
CA LYS A 94 -9.89 2.37 24.30
C LYS A 94 -9.78 1.50 25.55
N LYS A 95 -8.59 1.51 26.16
CA LYS A 95 -8.41 0.99 27.52
C LYS A 95 -9.19 1.88 28.47
#